data_AF-A0A9N8E0R0-F1
#
_entry.id   AF-A0A9N8E0R0-F1
#
_cell.length_a   1.000
_cell.length_b   1.000
_cell.length_c   1.000
_cell.angle_alpha   90.00
_cell.angle_beta   90.00
_cell.angle_gamma   90.00
#
_symmetry.space_group_name_H-M   'P 1'
#
loop_
_entity.id
_entity.type
_entity.pdbx_description
1 polymer ?
#
loop_
_entity_poly.entity_id
_entity_poly.type
_entity_poly.pdbx_seq_one_letter_code
_entity_poly.pdbx_strand_id
1 'polypeptide(L)'
;MENFGDPNSHLMRAGRQVGIHFKTDRNVYPTVQAHALMEYVKNDLKDVEKSNRIMEELYKRYFEHGENINSVAVLQQIGATFGLEQDVVEQVAQDDTRHRSILQKDHLHKARMHIRGVPFYIIEQQDNNSRPVGFSGAQPPAVIAEYLREAAGLE
;
A
#
# COMPACT_ATOMS: atom_id res chain seq x y z
N MET A 1 1.57 -5.30 21.57
CA MET A 1 0.79 -4.67 20.47
C MET A 1 1.29 -3.24 20.36
N GLU A 2 1.89 -2.85 19.24
CA GLU A 2 2.18 -1.45 18.97
C GLU A 2 0.86 -0.69 18.89
N ASN A 3 0.67 0.28 19.77
CA ASN A 3 -0.52 1.09 19.82
C ASN A 3 -0.22 2.43 19.13
N PHE A 4 -0.96 2.77 18.09
CA PHE A 4 -0.88 4.08 17.42
C PHE A 4 -1.52 5.21 18.25
N GLY A 5 -1.86 4.93 19.52
CA GLY A 5 -2.67 5.75 20.39
C GLY A 5 -2.07 7.11 20.80
N ASP A 6 -0.83 7.44 20.43
CA ASP A 6 -0.31 8.80 20.66
C ASP A 6 -0.81 9.77 19.58
N PRO A 7 -1.75 10.69 19.91
CA PRO A 7 -2.29 11.67 18.97
C PRO A 7 -1.25 12.70 18.49
N ASN A 8 -0.08 12.76 19.16
CA ASN A 8 1.05 13.62 18.81
C ASN A 8 2.14 12.90 18.02
N SER A 9 1.98 11.61 17.73
CA SER A 9 2.92 10.86 16.91
C SER A 9 3.12 11.50 15.54
N HIS A 10 4.28 11.21 14.93
CA HIS A 10 4.63 11.75 13.62
C HIS A 10 3.56 11.42 12.56
N LEU A 11 3.02 10.20 12.58
CA LEU A 11 1.96 9.75 11.70
C LEU A 11 0.69 10.61 11.83
N MET A 12 0.23 10.84 13.07
CA MET A 12 -1.00 11.60 13.33
C MET A 12 -0.87 13.06 12.89
N ARG A 13 0.30 13.67 13.11
CA ARG A 13 0.61 15.03 12.65
C ARG A 13 0.66 15.11 11.13
N ALA A 14 1.33 14.17 10.47
CA ALA A 14 1.42 14.13 9.02
C ALA A 14 0.03 13.97 8.38
N GLY A 15 -0.81 13.07 8.90
CA GLY A 15 -2.18 12.88 8.43
C GLY A 15 -3.01 14.17 8.48
N ARG A 16 -3.00 14.87 9.63
CA ARG A 16 -3.74 16.14 9.79
C ARG A 16 -3.32 17.21 8.78
N GLN A 17 -2.05 17.28 8.40
CA GLN A 17 -1.56 18.26 7.42
C GLN A 17 -2.13 18.02 6.02
N VAL A 18 -2.53 16.79 5.72
CA VAL A 18 -3.10 16.40 4.41
C VAL A 18 -4.57 16.00 4.50
N GLY A 19 -5.24 16.28 5.63
CA GLY A 19 -6.66 16.00 5.83
C GLY A 19 -7.02 14.54 6.12
N ILE A 20 -6.04 13.69 6.47
CA ILE A 20 -6.28 12.29 6.85
C ILE A 20 -6.42 12.18 8.38
N HIS A 21 -7.56 11.64 8.81
CA HIS A 21 -7.89 11.46 10.23
C HIS A 21 -7.69 10.01 10.66
N PHE A 22 -6.45 9.65 10.97
CA PHE A 22 -6.12 8.31 11.46
C PHE A 22 -6.83 7.97 12.78
N LYS A 23 -7.39 6.76 12.86
CA LYS A 23 -7.93 6.22 14.10
C LYS A 23 -6.79 5.85 15.05
N THR A 24 -6.83 6.42 16.25
CA THR A 24 -5.80 6.22 17.28
C THR A 24 -5.98 4.92 18.05
N ASP A 25 -7.22 4.50 18.30
CA ASP A 25 -7.57 3.23 18.91
C ASP A 25 -7.86 2.17 17.84
N ARG A 26 -6.80 1.60 17.28
CA ARG A 26 -6.89 0.54 16.28
C ARG A 26 -5.80 -0.52 16.51
N ASN A 27 -6.13 -1.75 16.15
CA ASN A 27 -5.15 -2.83 16.12
C ASN A 27 -4.34 -2.81 14.83
N VAL A 28 -3.12 -3.34 14.90
CA VAL A 28 -2.33 -3.70 13.72
C VAL A 28 -2.80 -5.08 13.25
N TYR A 29 -3.21 -5.17 11.99
CA TYR A 29 -3.59 -6.43 11.36
C TYR A 29 -2.58 -6.80 10.26
N PRO A 30 -2.36 -8.10 9.98
CA PRO A 30 -1.73 -8.52 8.73
C PRO A 30 -2.50 -7.95 7.54
N THR A 31 -1.85 -7.81 6.38
CA THR A 31 -2.50 -7.26 5.18
C THR A 31 -2.40 -8.18 3.97
N VAL A 32 -1.93 -9.41 4.15
CA VAL A 32 -1.61 -10.32 3.04
C VAL A 32 -2.86 -10.66 2.20
N GLN A 33 -4.03 -10.80 2.83
CA GLN A 33 -5.28 -11.08 2.11
C GLN A 33 -5.74 -9.87 1.30
N ALA A 34 -5.59 -8.66 1.85
CA ALA A 34 -5.86 -7.42 1.12
C ALA A 34 -4.92 -7.28 -0.09
N HIS A 35 -3.64 -7.60 0.07
CA HIS A 35 -2.70 -7.64 -1.06
C HIS A 35 -3.08 -8.69 -2.10
N ALA A 36 -3.56 -9.87 -1.70
CA ALA A 36 -4.03 -10.89 -2.63
C ALA A 36 -5.20 -10.41 -3.48
N LEU A 37 -6.19 -9.74 -2.86
CA LEU A 37 -7.31 -9.14 -3.60
C LEU A 37 -6.84 -8.07 -4.59
N MET A 38 -5.94 -7.17 -4.18
CA MET A 38 -5.41 -6.13 -5.08
C MET A 38 -4.60 -6.73 -6.24
N GLU A 39 -3.75 -7.73 -5.98
CA GLU A 39 -2.97 -8.41 -7.01
C GLU A 39 -3.87 -9.17 -7.99
N TYR A 40 -4.94 -9.81 -7.50
CA TYR A 40 -5.93 -10.48 -8.36
C TYR A 40 -6.61 -9.49 -9.31
N VAL A 41 -7.15 -8.39 -8.79
CA VAL A 41 -7.83 -7.39 -9.63
C VAL A 41 -6.86 -6.76 -10.64
N LYS A 42 -5.63 -6.49 -10.21
CA LYS A 42 -4.61 -5.90 -11.08
C LYS A 42 -4.14 -6.86 -12.17
N ASN A 43 -3.80 -8.10 -11.83
CA ASN A 43 -3.06 -8.99 -12.73
C ASN A 43 -3.99 -9.95 -13.47
N ASP A 44 -4.99 -10.51 -12.78
CA ASP A 44 -5.87 -11.54 -13.33
C ASP A 44 -7.03 -10.90 -14.09
N LEU A 45 -7.65 -9.86 -13.50
CA LEU A 45 -8.70 -9.07 -14.15
C LEU A 45 -8.15 -7.96 -15.05
N LYS A 46 -6.84 -7.68 -14.99
CA LYS A 46 -6.15 -6.64 -15.77
C LYS A 46 -6.75 -5.23 -15.58
N ASP A 47 -7.29 -4.97 -14.39
CA ASP A 47 -8.01 -3.74 -14.08
C ASP A 47 -7.22 -2.93 -13.03
N VAL A 48 -6.20 -2.22 -13.51
CA VAL A 48 -5.30 -1.42 -12.67
C VAL A 48 -6.08 -0.32 -11.94
N GLU A 49 -7.02 0.32 -12.62
CA GLU A 49 -7.81 1.42 -12.05
C GLU A 49 -8.72 0.93 -10.92
N LYS A 50 -9.42 -0.21 -11.11
CA LYS A 50 -10.20 -0.82 -10.04
C LYS A 50 -9.32 -1.27 -8.88
N SER A 51 -8.13 -1.81 -9.15
CA SER A 51 -7.17 -2.18 -8.09
C SER A 51 -6.74 -0.96 -7.26
N ASN A 52 -6.45 0.19 -7.90
CA ASN A 52 -6.15 1.45 -7.21
C ASN A 52 -7.31 1.93 -6.34
N ARG A 53 -8.55 1.89 -6.87
CA ARG A 53 -9.74 2.30 -6.10
C ARG A 53 -10.02 1.36 -4.92
N ILE A 54 -9.75 0.07 -5.06
CA ILE A 54 -9.80 -0.90 -3.94
C ILE A 54 -8.73 -0.58 -2.89
N MET A 55 -7.52 -0.21 -3.31
CA MET A 55 -6.44 0.21 -2.40
C MET A 55 -6.85 1.43 -1.56
N GLU A 56 -7.48 2.43 -2.17
CA GLU A 56 -8.00 3.61 -1.45
C GLU A 56 -9.06 3.23 -0.41
N GLU A 57 -9.97 2.32 -0.74
CA GLU A 57 -10.98 1.83 0.21
C GLU A 57 -10.35 1.03 1.36
N LEU A 58 -9.36 0.19 1.05
CA LEU A 58 -8.58 -0.53 2.06
C LEU A 58 -7.84 0.42 2.99
N TYR A 59 -7.25 1.50 2.46
CA TYR A 59 -6.61 2.53 3.28
C TYR A 59 -7.61 3.18 4.23
N LYS A 60 -8.76 3.65 3.75
CA LYS A 60 -9.79 4.28 4.62
C LYS A 60 -10.23 3.33 5.73
N ARG A 61 -10.61 2.10 5.38
CA ARG A 61 -11.06 1.11 6.36
C ARG A 61 -9.99 0.77 7.40
N TYR A 62 -8.74 0.62 6.97
CA TYR A 62 -7.66 0.28 7.89
C TYR A 62 -7.20 1.46 8.75
N PHE A 63 -6.99 2.62 8.13
CA PHE A 63 -6.33 3.78 8.75
C PHE A 63 -7.31 4.71 9.46
N GLU A 64 -8.51 4.93 8.90
CA GLU A 64 -9.50 5.87 9.45
C GLU A 64 -10.60 5.14 10.24
N HIS A 65 -10.99 3.92 9.85
CA HIS A 65 -12.03 3.16 10.56
C HIS A 65 -11.49 2.11 11.55
N GLY A 66 -10.23 1.70 11.38
CA GLY A 66 -9.57 0.68 12.21
C GLY A 66 -10.10 -0.73 11.99
N GLU A 67 -10.68 -1.00 10.83
CA GLU A 67 -11.22 -2.31 10.45
C GLU A 67 -10.10 -3.32 10.16
N ASN A 68 -10.40 -4.59 10.41
CA ASN A 68 -9.52 -5.70 10.05
C ASN A 68 -9.63 -6.01 8.55
N ILE A 69 -8.77 -5.41 7.74
CA ILE A 69 -8.67 -5.68 6.30
C ILE A 69 -8.02 -7.04 5.96
N ASN A 70 -7.72 -7.87 6.97
CA ASN A 70 -7.39 -9.28 6.82
C ASN A 70 -8.59 -10.21 7.07
N SER A 71 -9.80 -9.65 7.18
CA SER A 71 -11.05 -10.40 7.30
C SER A 71 -11.68 -10.59 5.93
N VAL A 72 -11.99 -11.84 5.57
CA VAL A 72 -12.73 -12.16 4.34
C VAL A 72 -14.04 -11.40 4.26
N ALA A 73 -14.77 -11.26 5.37
CA ALA A 73 -16.04 -10.51 5.39
C ALA A 73 -15.84 -9.02 5.02
N VAL A 74 -14.80 -8.38 5.55
CA VAL A 74 -14.45 -6.99 5.19
C VAL A 74 -14.06 -6.91 3.72
N LEU A 75 -13.24 -7.84 3.24
CA LEU A 75 -12.80 -7.88 1.84
C LEU A 75 -13.97 -8.13 0.87
N GLN A 76 -14.95 -8.97 1.23
CA GLN A 76 -16.16 -9.18 0.44
C GLN A 76 -17.03 -7.94 0.37
N GLN A 77 -17.17 -7.17 1.45
CA GLN A 77 -17.88 -5.89 1.43
C GLN A 77 -17.20 -4.88 0.48
N ILE A 78 -15.86 -4.81 0.53
CA ILE A 78 -15.09 -3.98 -0.41
C ILE A 78 -15.31 -4.47 -1.83
N GLY A 79 -15.10 -5.76 -2.09
CA GLY A 79 -15.25 -6.37 -3.41
C GLY A 79 -16.63 -6.16 -4.02
N ALA A 80 -17.70 -6.30 -3.24
CA ALA A 80 -19.07 -6.05 -3.69
C ALA A 80 -19.27 -4.60 -4.18
N THR A 81 -18.64 -3.62 -3.51
CA THR A 81 -18.68 -2.20 -3.93
C THR A 81 -18.04 -1.98 -5.31
N PHE A 82 -17.15 -2.88 -5.71
CA PHE A 82 -16.45 -2.86 -7.01
C PHE A 82 -16.93 -3.93 -8.00
N GLY A 83 -18.05 -4.60 -7.70
CA GLY A 83 -18.67 -5.62 -8.56
C GLY A 83 -17.89 -6.94 -8.63
N LEU A 84 -17.17 -7.29 -7.56
CA LEU A 84 -16.53 -8.60 -7.44
C LEU A 84 -17.47 -9.58 -6.75
N GLU A 85 -17.53 -10.81 -7.28
CA GLU A 85 -18.32 -11.91 -6.71
C GLU A 85 -17.75 -12.34 -5.35
N GLN A 86 -18.62 -12.58 -4.38
CA GLN A 86 -18.22 -12.89 -2.99
C GLN A 86 -17.37 -14.16 -2.89
N ASP A 87 -17.73 -15.21 -3.62
CA ASP A 87 -17.01 -16.48 -3.65
C ASP A 87 -15.60 -16.33 -4.22
N VAL A 88 -15.46 -15.48 -5.25
CA VAL A 88 -14.17 -15.18 -5.86
C VAL A 88 -13.28 -14.41 -4.89
N VAL A 89 -13.84 -13.41 -4.20
CA VAL A 89 -13.10 -12.64 -3.19
C VAL A 89 -12.62 -13.55 -2.05
N GLU A 90 -13.48 -14.44 -1.57
CA GLU A 90 -13.11 -15.43 -0.54
C GLU A 90 -11.99 -16.36 -1.02
N GLN A 91 -12.15 -16.94 -2.20
CA GLN A 91 -11.14 -17.84 -2.78
C GLN A 91 -9.78 -17.15 -2.89
N VAL A 92 -9.75 -15.91 -3.41
CA VAL A 92 -8.51 -15.14 -3.57
C VAL A 92 -7.91 -14.74 -2.22
N ALA A 93 -8.74 -14.29 -1.28
CA ALA A 93 -8.29 -13.87 0.06
C ALA A 93 -7.77 -15.02 0.91
N GLN A 94 -8.09 -16.27 0.57
CA GLN A 94 -7.63 -17.48 1.27
C GLN A 94 -6.59 -18.28 0.46
N ASP A 95 -6.12 -17.78 -0.68
CA ASP A 95 -5.17 -18.47 -1.54
C ASP A 95 -3.75 -18.44 -0.95
N ASP A 96 -3.36 -19.53 -0.29
CA ASP A 96 -2.02 -19.72 0.29
C ASP A 96 -0.88 -19.57 -0.72
N THR A 97 -1.10 -19.90 -1.99
CA THR A 97 -0.07 -19.77 -3.03
C THR A 97 0.17 -18.30 -3.34
N ARG A 98 -0.89 -17.49 -3.44
CA ARG A 98 -0.78 -16.03 -3.59
C ARG A 98 -0.13 -15.40 -2.37
N HIS A 99 -0.53 -15.80 -1.17
CA HIS A 99 0.07 -15.30 0.07
C HIS A 99 1.59 -15.53 0.10
N ARG A 100 2.04 -16.75 -0.21
CA ARG A 100 3.48 -17.07 -0.28
C ARG A 100 4.19 -16.21 -1.32
N SER A 101 3.61 -16.03 -2.50
CA SER A 101 4.19 -15.19 -3.56
C SER A 101 4.36 -13.74 -3.11
N ILE A 102 3.32 -13.15 -2.50
CA ILE A 102 3.33 -11.77 -1.98
C ILE A 102 4.40 -11.59 -0.92
N LEU A 103 4.44 -12.49 0.07
CA LEU A 103 5.41 -12.43 1.17
C LEU A 103 6.85 -12.64 0.66
N GLN A 104 7.05 -13.50 -0.34
CA GLN A 104 8.35 -13.70 -0.97
C GLN A 104 8.81 -12.45 -1.71
N LYS A 105 7.93 -11.79 -2.48
CA LYS A 105 8.25 -10.52 -3.17
C LYS A 105 8.65 -9.44 -2.16
N ASP A 106 7.86 -9.25 -1.10
CA ASP A 106 8.16 -8.28 -0.03
C ASP A 106 9.51 -8.56 0.62
N HIS A 107 9.79 -9.81 0.97
CA HIS A 107 11.07 -10.22 1.55
C HIS A 107 12.24 -9.96 0.58
N LEU A 108 12.09 -10.30 -0.70
CA LEU A 108 13.11 -10.07 -1.71
C LEU A 108 13.41 -8.58 -1.89
N HIS A 109 12.40 -7.72 -1.94
CA HIS A 109 12.58 -6.27 -2.03
C HIS A 109 13.31 -5.73 -0.81
N LYS A 110 12.86 -6.08 0.41
CA LYS A 110 13.51 -5.66 1.66
C LYS A 110 14.97 -6.11 1.75
N ALA A 111 15.25 -7.36 1.41
CA ALA A 111 16.58 -7.94 1.50
C ALA A 111 17.54 -7.40 0.44
N ARG A 112 17.11 -7.34 -0.84
CA ARG A 112 18.00 -6.95 -1.94
C ARG A 112 18.22 -5.44 -2.01
N MET A 113 17.16 -4.66 -1.75
CA MET A 113 17.20 -3.20 -1.90
C MET A 113 17.48 -2.47 -0.57
N HIS A 114 17.74 -3.20 0.51
CA HIS A 114 17.96 -2.65 1.86
C HIS A 114 16.80 -1.74 2.33
N ILE A 115 15.58 -1.99 1.85
CA ILE A 115 14.38 -1.23 2.21
C ILE A 115 13.96 -1.64 3.62
N ARG A 116 13.88 -0.65 4.52
CA ARG A 116 13.55 -0.85 5.94
C ARG A 116 12.11 -0.45 6.30
N GLY A 117 11.37 0.15 5.37
CA GLY A 117 10.01 0.63 5.60
C GLY A 117 9.32 1.08 4.31
N VAL A 118 8.02 1.34 4.43
CA VAL A 118 7.16 1.84 3.34
C VAL A 118 6.52 3.18 3.74
N PRO A 119 6.16 4.05 2.78
CA PRO A 119 6.41 3.91 1.34
C PRO A 119 7.91 4.07 1.00
N PHE A 120 8.34 3.44 -0.09
CA PHE A 120 9.68 3.58 -0.66
C PHE A 120 9.53 3.72 -2.17
N TYR A 121 10.25 4.65 -2.76
CA TYR A 121 10.16 4.97 -4.17
C TYR A 121 11.53 4.74 -4.82
N ILE A 122 11.53 4.18 -6.02
CA ILE A 122 12.69 4.05 -6.90
C ILE A 122 12.33 4.76 -8.19
N ILE A 123 13.15 5.73 -8.58
CA ILE A 123 12.98 6.50 -9.81
C ILE A 123 14.11 6.13 -10.77
N GLU A 124 13.72 5.57 -11.90
CA GLU A 124 14.60 5.36 -13.05
C GLU A 124 15.03 6.71 -13.64
N GLN A 125 16.29 6.81 -14.03
CA GLN A 125 16.84 8.01 -14.65
C GLN A 125 16.52 8.00 -16.14
N GLN A 126 16.21 9.17 -16.72
CA GLN A 126 15.95 9.30 -18.15
C GLN A 126 17.19 8.98 -18.99
N ASP A 127 18.37 9.32 -18.47
CA ASP A 127 19.61 8.86 -19.06
C ASP A 127 19.81 7.37 -18.69
N ASN A 128 20.05 6.52 -19.69
CA ASN A 128 20.18 5.07 -19.48
C ASN A 128 21.53 4.66 -18.84
N ASN A 129 22.34 5.62 -18.40
CA ASN A 129 23.68 5.40 -17.87
C ASN A 129 23.77 5.65 -16.36
N SER A 130 22.83 6.42 -15.81
CA SER A 130 22.73 6.74 -14.40
C SER A 130 22.00 5.64 -13.65
N ARG A 131 22.37 5.47 -12.38
CA ARG A 131 21.73 4.48 -11.52
C ARG A 131 20.37 4.99 -11.04
N PRO A 132 19.37 4.12 -10.86
CA PRO A 132 18.11 4.51 -10.24
C PRO A 132 18.33 5.12 -8.86
N VAL A 133 17.56 6.17 -8.56
CA VAL A 133 17.60 6.86 -7.26
C VAL A 133 16.45 6.36 -6.41
N GLY A 134 16.75 5.98 -5.16
CA GLY A 134 15.75 5.50 -4.20
C GLY A 134 15.61 6.44 -3.01
N PHE A 135 14.38 6.69 -2.57
CA PHE A 135 14.11 7.44 -1.34
C PHE A 135 13.00 6.79 -0.50
N SER A 136 13.12 6.98 0.81
CA SER A 136 12.24 6.36 1.81
C SER A 136 11.29 7.37 2.44
N GLY A 137 10.06 6.93 2.70
CA GLY A 137 9.05 7.65 3.45
C GLY A 137 8.17 8.57 2.61
N ALA A 138 7.12 9.07 3.25
CA ALA A 138 6.21 10.07 2.69
C ALA A 138 6.88 11.46 2.74
N GLN A 139 7.81 11.71 1.81
CA GLN A 139 8.52 12.99 1.69
C GLN A 139 7.56 14.12 1.26
N PRO A 140 7.87 15.39 1.60
CA PRO A 140 7.09 16.52 1.11
C PRO A 140 7.01 16.55 -0.43
N PRO A 141 5.90 17.01 -1.03
CA PRO A 141 5.74 17.03 -2.48
C PRO A 141 6.86 17.77 -3.22
N ALA A 142 7.41 18.84 -2.63
CA ALA A 142 8.53 19.59 -3.22
C ALA A 142 9.81 18.74 -3.35
N VAL A 143 10.10 17.89 -2.37
CA VAL A 143 11.27 16.98 -2.39
C VAL A 143 11.07 15.89 -3.44
N ILE A 144 9.86 15.33 -3.55
CA ILE A 144 9.54 14.36 -4.60
C ILE A 144 9.66 15.00 -5.99
N ALA A 145 9.19 16.24 -6.15
CA ALA A 145 9.29 16.97 -7.41
C ALA A 145 10.75 17.25 -7.82
N GLU A 146 11.63 17.52 -6.86
CA GLU A 146 13.07 17.66 -7.09
C GLU A 146 13.68 16.35 -7.63
N TYR A 147 13.44 15.22 -6.96
CA TYR A 147 13.90 13.92 -7.45
C TYR A 147 13.39 13.57 -8.86
N LEU A 148 12.13 13.92 -9.16
CA LEU A 148 11.57 13.69 -10.49
C LEU A 148 12.20 14.58 -11.57
N ARG A 149 12.56 15.82 -11.23
CA ARG A 149 13.25 16.75 -12.15
C ARG A 149 14.68 16.29 -12.43
N GLU A 150 15.41 15.92 -11.37
CA GLU A 150 16.75 15.33 -11.48
C GLU A 150 16.71 14.10 -12.37
N ALA A 151 15.76 13.18 -12.13
CA ALA A 151 15.58 11.98 -12.94
C ALA A 151 15.24 12.27 -14.41
N ALA A 152 14.59 13.40 -14.70
CA ALA A 152 14.27 13.83 -16.06
C ALA A 152 15.41 14.64 -16.73
N GLY A 153 16.52 14.90 -16.04
CA GLY A 153 17.61 15.77 -16.53
C GLY A 153 17.18 17.23 -16.68
N LEU A 154 16.18 17.66 -15.90
CA LEU A 154 15.65 19.02 -15.88
C LEU A 154 16.24 19.75 -14.66
N GLU A 155 17.44 20.32 -14.80
CA GLU A 155 18.00 21.25 -13.80
C GLU A 155 17.32 22.63 -13.86
#